data_AF-A0A0U5FNM2-F1
#
_entry.id   AF-A0A0U5FNM2-F1
#
_cell.length_a   1.000
_cell.length_b   1.000
_cell.length_c   1.000
_cell.angle_alpha   90.00
_cell.angle_beta   90.00
_cell.angle_gamma   90.00
#
_symmetry.space_group_name_H-M   'P 1'
#
loop_
_entity.id
_entity.type
_entity.pdbx_description
1 polymer ?
#
loop_
_entity_poly.entity_id
_entity_poly.type
_entity_poly.pdbx_seq_one_letter_code
_entity_poly.pdbx_strand_id
1 'polypeptide(L)'
;MADLTSQEIYDLPIHYRSITMFIGYLSLIILFTLIIGRTIVSRFLARQKNNDWAHPRRRGQFHLFTCLTIASIGSTWYHMISLFFYSYNTWASGPEGQLYSGAAVPLFTRLGLWLNKTYIFQEAWETVSENPERVWWSGQIFGWTIGWSLLLGITGRRYHIPHVWIYMLVAQAVSVSFAANLFFMAITASSRPRPTDPLYTWRPSLIWEFIPVSLSILDTLAVPIFAYEKGFMLILLAPHFLVFIPCILGPRRSSLSSKAKTSDTQQLEEGYRTTRRYATSIKWVGVASVALQGYLTYLVVEDFGPEVSYGEIVREVLATVYAHPACSSVSWDVIMCTISGIAWAVVHGFDEGAMLGGL
;
A
#
# COMPACT_ATOMS: atom_id res chain seq x y z
N MET A 1 39.20 -19.98 13.01
CA MET A 1 37.79 -19.71 13.36
C MET A 1 37.44 -20.72 14.43
N ALA A 2 37.08 -20.29 15.64
CA ALA A 2 36.78 -21.23 16.72
C ALA A 2 35.38 -21.80 16.48
N ASP A 3 35.29 -23.10 16.22
CA ASP A 3 34.01 -23.79 16.11
C ASP A 3 33.36 -23.85 17.51
N LEU A 4 32.06 -23.52 17.58
CA LEU A 4 31.29 -23.66 18.81
C LEU A 4 31.35 -25.12 19.29
N THR A 5 31.59 -25.31 20.58
CA THR A 5 31.51 -26.63 21.19
C THR A 5 30.07 -27.13 21.17
N SER A 6 29.88 -28.46 21.16
CA SER A 6 28.55 -29.06 21.18
C SER A 6 27.69 -28.55 22.35
N GLN A 7 28.31 -28.27 23.51
CA GLN A 7 27.62 -27.75 24.69
C GLN A 7 27.13 -26.31 24.48
N GLU A 8 27.95 -25.44 23.91
CA GLU A 8 27.57 -24.06 23.61
C GLU A 8 26.40 -23.99 22.62
N ILE A 9 26.32 -24.93 21.67
CA ILE A 9 25.21 -25.00 20.72
C ILE A 9 23.89 -25.34 21.43
N TYR A 10 23.91 -26.23 22.44
CA TYR A 10 22.72 -26.57 23.22
C TYR A 10 22.27 -25.44 24.15
N ASP A 11 23.20 -24.62 24.63
CA ASP A 11 22.92 -23.52 25.56
C ASP A 11 22.47 -22.22 24.85
N LEU A 12 22.42 -22.21 23.51
CA LEU A 12 22.01 -21.02 22.75
C LEU A 12 20.53 -20.65 23.01
N PRO A 13 20.25 -19.38 23.39
CA PRO A 13 18.89 -18.95 23.64
C PRO A 13 18.09 -18.92 22.34
N ILE A 14 16.91 -19.54 22.36
CA ILE A 14 15.95 -19.43 21.26
C ILE A 14 15.13 -18.15 21.45
N HIS A 15 15.22 -17.23 20.49
CA HIS A 15 14.48 -15.97 20.51
C HIS A 15 13.03 -16.16 20.03
N TYR A 16 12.22 -16.88 20.82
CA TYR A 16 10.82 -17.19 20.49
C TYR A 16 9.98 -15.93 20.18
N ARG A 17 10.23 -14.81 20.88
CA ARG A 17 9.51 -13.55 20.64
C ARG A 17 9.62 -13.08 19.19
N SER A 18 10.83 -13.05 18.63
CA SER A 18 11.06 -12.58 17.26
C SER A 18 10.40 -13.51 16.24
N ILE A 19 10.51 -14.82 16.45
CA ILE A 19 9.87 -15.84 15.61
C ILE A 19 8.35 -15.71 15.65
N THR A 20 7.75 -15.58 16.84
CA THR A 20 6.31 -15.41 17.01
C THR A 20 5.82 -14.11 16.36
N MET A 21 6.55 -13.01 16.49
CA MET A 21 6.21 -11.75 15.81
C MET A 21 6.22 -11.91 14.30
N PHE A 22 7.24 -12.54 13.74
CA PHE A 22 7.37 -12.76 12.29
C PHE A 22 6.29 -13.72 11.75
N ILE A 23 6.09 -14.87 12.39
CA ILE A 23 5.04 -15.83 12.00
C ILE A 23 3.65 -15.20 12.18
N GLY A 24 3.43 -14.45 13.26
CA GLY A 24 2.20 -13.72 13.53
C GLY A 24 1.90 -12.69 12.44
N TYR A 25 2.91 -11.92 12.02
CA TYR A 25 2.82 -10.98 10.90
C TYR A 25 2.38 -11.68 9.59
N LEU A 26 3.07 -12.75 9.19
CA LEU A 26 2.72 -13.52 7.99
C LEU A 26 1.32 -14.16 8.08
N SER A 27 0.95 -14.66 9.26
CA SER A 27 -0.36 -15.25 9.50
C SER A 27 -1.48 -14.21 9.38
N LEU A 28 -1.27 -13.00 9.89
CA LEU A 28 -2.22 -11.89 9.76
C LEU A 28 -2.40 -11.46 8.30
N ILE A 29 -1.31 -11.39 7.52
CA ILE A 29 -1.38 -11.11 6.07
C ILE A 29 -2.27 -12.14 5.36
N ILE A 30 -2.05 -13.43 5.62
CA ILE A 30 -2.84 -14.51 5.02
C ILE A 30 -4.30 -14.39 5.46
N LEU A 31 -4.55 -14.21 6.75
CA LEU A 31 -5.91 -14.07 7.30
C LEU A 31 -6.66 -12.90 6.66
N PHE A 32 -6.05 -11.72 6.58
CA PHE A 32 -6.67 -10.54 5.98
C PHE A 32 -6.93 -10.71 4.49
N THR A 33 -6.00 -11.32 3.76
CA THR A 33 -6.18 -11.66 2.35
C THR A 33 -7.34 -12.64 2.15
N LEU A 34 -7.48 -13.65 3.02
CA LEU A 34 -8.61 -14.58 2.98
C LEU A 34 -9.94 -13.90 3.32
N ILE A 35 -9.98 -12.95 4.24
CA ILE A 35 -11.19 -12.17 4.57
C ILE A 35 -11.63 -11.32 3.36
N ILE A 36 -10.67 -10.66 2.69
CA ILE A 36 -10.93 -9.92 1.44
C ILE A 36 -11.43 -10.88 0.35
N GLY A 37 -10.73 -12.00 0.13
CA GLY A 37 -11.10 -13.02 -0.86
C GLY A 37 -12.52 -13.56 -0.63
N ARG A 38 -12.88 -13.90 0.61
CA ARG A 38 -14.23 -14.33 0.99
C ARG A 38 -15.27 -13.26 0.65
N THR A 39 -14.97 -11.98 0.91
CA THR A 39 -15.85 -10.86 0.58
C THR A 39 -16.09 -10.74 -0.92
N ILE A 40 -15.02 -10.83 -1.73
CA ILE A 40 -15.10 -10.77 -3.20
C ILE A 40 -15.90 -11.95 -3.74
N VAL A 41 -15.59 -13.18 -3.31
CA VAL A 41 -16.28 -14.40 -3.74
C VAL A 41 -17.77 -14.37 -3.38
N SER A 42 -18.11 -13.96 -2.16
CA SER A 42 -19.51 -13.85 -1.73
C SER A 42 -20.30 -12.90 -2.62
N ARG A 43 -19.72 -11.74 -2.97
CA ARG A 43 -20.34 -10.76 -3.87
C ARG A 43 -20.42 -11.25 -5.31
N PHE A 44 -19.37 -11.90 -5.79
CA PHE A 44 -19.33 -12.52 -7.11
C PHE A 44 -20.47 -13.54 -7.28
N LEU A 45 -20.62 -14.45 -6.31
CA LEU A 45 -21.66 -15.48 -6.31
C LEU A 45 -23.06 -14.89 -6.19
N ALA A 46 -23.27 -13.88 -5.33
CA ALA A 46 -24.55 -13.20 -5.21
C ALA A 46 -25.00 -12.61 -6.56
N ARG A 47 -24.07 -12.06 -7.33
CA ARG A 47 -24.35 -11.53 -8.66
C ARG A 47 -24.54 -12.58 -9.73
N GLN A 48 -23.82 -13.69 -9.65
CA GLN A 48 -24.00 -14.81 -10.56
C GLN A 48 -25.44 -15.34 -10.49
N LYS A 49 -26.02 -15.40 -9.28
CA LYS A 49 -27.42 -15.77 -9.09
C LYS A 49 -28.41 -14.80 -9.75
N ASN A 50 -28.08 -13.50 -9.78
CA ASN A 50 -28.94 -12.46 -10.37
C ASN A 50 -28.73 -12.28 -11.89
N ASN A 51 -27.87 -13.08 -12.53
CA ASN A 51 -27.48 -12.95 -13.95
C ASN A 51 -26.86 -11.57 -14.32
N ASP A 52 -26.37 -10.83 -13.33
CA ASP A 52 -25.78 -9.48 -13.47
C ASP A 52 -24.42 -9.49 -14.20
N TRP A 53 -23.83 -10.67 -14.42
CA TRP A 53 -22.57 -10.87 -15.15
C TRP A 53 -22.77 -10.98 -16.66
N ALA A 54 -24.01 -10.96 -17.16
CA ALA A 54 -24.30 -11.04 -18.58
C ALA A 54 -23.64 -9.90 -19.39
N HIS A 55 -23.34 -8.76 -18.76
CA HIS A 55 -22.65 -7.66 -19.42
C HIS A 55 -21.13 -7.96 -19.60
N PRO A 56 -20.62 -8.15 -20.83
CA PRO A 56 -19.25 -8.62 -21.09
C PRO A 56 -18.16 -7.73 -20.48
N ARG A 57 -18.39 -6.40 -20.51
CA ARG A 57 -17.47 -5.40 -19.96
C ARG A 57 -17.11 -5.64 -18.49
N ARG A 58 -18.08 -6.01 -17.64
CA ARG A 58 -17.84 -6.21 -16.21
C ARG A 58 -17.03 -7.47 -15.94
N ARG A 59 -17.31 -8.56 -16.69
CA ARG A 59 -16.53 -9.79 -16.61
C ARG A 59 -15.08 -9.55 -17.04
N GLY A 60 -14.89 -8.80 -18.13
CA GLY A 60 -13.56 -8.37 -18.59
C GLY A 60 -12.81 -7.57 -17.52
N GLN A 61 -13.46 -6.59 -16.88
CA GLN A 61 -12.87 -5.82 -15.77
C GLN A 61 -12.47 -6.71 -14.59
N PHE A 62 -13.32 -7.67 -14.19
CA PHE A 62 -13.00 -8.59 -13.10
C PHE A 62 -11.78 -9.48 -13.42
N HIS A 63 -11.69 -10.00 -14.64
CA HIS A 63 -10.52 -10.77 -15.08
C HIS A 63 -9.26 -9.91 -15.15
N LEU A 64 -9.36 -8.68 -15.66
CA LEU A 64 -8.26 -7.73 -15.69
C LEU A 64 -7.66 -7.51 -14.29
N PHE A 65 -8.50 -7.17 -13.30
CA PHE A 65 -8.01 -6.95 -11.93
C PHE A 65 -7.60 -8.24 -11.23
N THR A 66 -8.12 -9.41 -11.62
CA THR A 66 -7.57 -10.71 -11.19
C THR A 66 -6.13 -10.89 -11.69
N CYS A 67 -5.88 -10.65 -12.97
CA CYS A 67 -4.54 -10.76 -13.55
C CYS A 67 -3.58 -9.76 -12.92
N LEU A 68 -4.00 -8.50 -12.75
CA LEU A 68 -3.19 -7.47 -12.09
C LEU A 68 -2.93 -7.79 -10.61
N THR A 69 -3.89 -8.38 -9.90
CA THR A 69 -3.68 -8.87 -8.51
C THR A 69 -2.55 -9.90 -8.47
N ILE A 70 -2.59 -10.91 -9.36
CA ILE A 70 -1.56 -11.95 -9.45
C ILE A 70 -0.20 -11.36 -9.83
N ALA A 71 -0.16 -10.45 -10.80
CA ALA A 71 1.07 -9.79 -11.22
C ALA A 71 1.65 -8.90 -10.10
N SER A 72 0.80 -8.20 -9.35
CA SER A 72 1.21 -7.32 -8.25
C SER A 72 1.82 -8.11 -7.10
N ILE A 73 1.14 -9.17 -6.62
CA ILE A 73 1.72 -10.01 -5.56
C ILE A 73 2.95 -10.77 -6.07
N GLY A 74 2.91 -11.30 -7.30
CA GLY A 74 4.04 -12.04 -7.88
C GLY A 74 5.31 -11.18 -7.96
N SER A 75 5.21 -9.94 -8.40
CA SER A 75 6.35 -9.02 -8.50
C SER A 75 6.82 -8.53 -7.13
N THR A 76 5.92 -8.00 -6.31
CA THR A 76 6.29 -7.37 -5.02
C THR A 76 6.79 -8.38 -3.99
N TRP A 77 6.14 -9.55 -3.89
CA TRP A 77 6.55 -10.59 -2.93
C TRP A 77 7.73 -11.43 -3.39
N TYR A 78 7.96 -11.55 -4.69
CA TYR A 78 9.23 -12.12 -5.16
C TYR A 78 10.41 -11.33 -4.57
N HIS A 79 10.39 -10.00 -4.70
CA HIS A 79 11.44 -9.13 -4.17
C HIS A 79 11.45 -9.05 -2.64
N MET A 80 10.30 -9.10 -1.96
CA MET A 80 10.24 -9.17 -0.50
C MET A 80 10.87 -10.47 0.04
N ILE A 81 10.62 -11.61 -0.63
CA ILE A 81 11.26 -12.88 -0.29
C ILE A 81 12.77 -12.79 -0.56
N SER A 82 13.17 -12.21 -1.69
CA SER A 82 14.60 -11.94 -1.97
C SER A 82 15.25 -11.05 -0.91
N LEU A 83 14.53 -10.06 -0.37
CA LEU A 83 15.00 -9.23 0.74
C LEU A 83 15.22 -10.05 2.01
N PHE A 84 14.31 -10.97 2.35
CA PHE A 84 14.50 -11.87 3.49
C PHE A 84 15.74 -12.76 3.33
N PHE A 85 15.95 -13.33 2.14
CA PHE A 85 17.16 -14.09 1.85
C PHE A 85 18.42 -13.24 1.92
N TYR A 86 18.37 -12.03 1.34
CA TYR A 86 19.49 -11.09 1.36
C TYR A 86 19.87 -10.70 2.80
N SER A 87 18.89 -10.34 3.63
CA SER A 87 19.10 -9.99 5.04
C SER A 87 19.66 -11.18 5.82
N TYR A 88 19.10 -12.38 5.65
CA TYR A 88 19.61 -13.58 6.31
C TYR A 88 21.06 -13.89 5.92
N ASN A 89 21.37 -13.85 4.63
CA ASN A 89 22.73 -14.16 4.14
C ASN A 89 23.75 -13.11 4.58
N THR A 90 23.36 -11.84 4.63
CA THR A 90 24.21 -10.75 5.12
C THR A 90 24.51 -10.93 6.61
N TRP A 91 23.49 -11.20 7.41
CA TRP A 91 23.69 -11.54 8.83
C TRP A 91 24.57 -12.79 9.00
N ALA A 92 24.26 -13.87 8.28
CA ALA A 92 24.91 -15.17 8.39
C ALA A 92 26.40 -15.15 7.98
N SER A 93 26.79 -14.23 7.10
CA SER A 93 28.18 -14.01 6.67
C SER A 93 28.90 -12.93 7.50
N GLY A 94 28.15 -12.10 8.23
CA GLY A 94 28.68 -11.07 9.10
C GLY A 94 29.28 -11.62 10.41
N PRO A 95 30.04 -10.80 11.16
CA PRO A 95 30.75 -11.24 12.36
C PRO A 95 29.85 -11.89 13.42
N GLU A 96 28.62 -11.40 13.57
CA GLU A 96 27.67 -11.93 14.55
C GLU A 96 27.01 -13.23 14.10
N GLY A 97 26.68 -13.39 12.81
CA GLY A 97 25.97 -14.58 12.33
C GLY A 97 26.88 -15.71 11.89
N GLN A 98 28.15 -15.43 11.56
CA GLN A 98 29.11 -16.43 11.09
C GLN A 98 29.33 -17.57 12.09
N LEU A 99 29.27 -17.27 13.39
CA LEU A 99 29.39 -18.28 14.45
C LEU A 99 28.17 -19.20 14.55
N TYR A 100 27.00 -18.76 14.09
CA TYR A 100 25.72 -19.44 14.30
C TYR A 100 25.06 -19.94 13.02
N SER A 101 25.57 -19.59 11.83
CA SER A 101 24.93 -19.91 10.55
C SER A 101 25.17 -21.36 10.09
N GLY A 102 26.12 -22.06 10.70
CA GLY A 102 26.48 -23.45 10.38
C GLY A 102 25.32 -24.46 10.54
N ALA A 103 25.43 -25.59 9.84
CA ALA A 103 24.40 -26.64 9.84
C ALA A 103 24.21 -27.34 11.19
N ALA A 104 25.17 -27.21 12.10
CA ALA A 104 25.11 -27.76 13.46
C ALA A 104 24.09 -27.03 14.35
N VAL A 105 23.76 -25.77 14.04
CA VAL A 105 22.81 -24.97 14.82
C VAL A 105 21.39 -25.22 14.30
N PRO A 106 20.41 -25.55 15.17
CA PRO A 106 19.03 -25.78 14.76
C PRO A 106 18.43 -24.58 14.00
N LEU A 107 17.58 -24.87 13.00
CA LEU A 107 16.99 -23.84 12.14
C LEU A 107 16.24 -22.75 12.93
N PHE A 108 15.41 -23.13 13.90
CA PHE A 108 14.66 -22.16 14.70
C PHE A 108 15.57 -21.26 15.54
N THR A 109 16.70 -21.77 16.04
CA THR A 109 17.69 -20.96 16.76
C THR A 109 18.34 -19.95 15.81
N ARG A 110 18.72 -20.38 14.60
CA ARG A 110 19.28 -19.48 13.56
C ARG A 110 18.31 -18.39 13.15
N LEU A 111 17.06 -18.77 12.85
CA LEU A 111 16.00 -17.82 12.48
C LEU A 111 15.67 -16.87 13.62
N GLY A 112 15.63 -17.36 14.86
CA GLY A 112 15.41 -16.52 16.03
C GLY A 112 16.51 -15.49 16.23
N LEU A 113 17.77 -15.90 16.12
CA LEU A 113 18.93 -14.99 16.22
C LEU A 113 18.92 -13.96 15.08
N TRP A 114 18.73 -14.40 13.83
CA TRP A 114 18.61 -13.50 12.68
C TRP A 114 17.52 -12.44 12.89
N LEU A 115 16.28 -12.85 13.21
CA LEU A 115 15.16 -11.93 13.43
C LEU A 115 15.31 -11.07 14.69
N ASN A 116 16.12 -11.48 15.66
CA ASN A 116 16.41 -10.66 16.84
C ASN A 116 17.47 -9.59 16.58
N LYS A 117 18.43 -9.90 15.68
CA LYS A 117 19.60 -9.06 15.41
C LYS A 117 19.45 -8.18 14.17
N THR A 118 18.52 -8.51 13.29
CA THR A 118 18.21 -7.70 12.09
C THR A 118 16.89 -6.97 12.27
N TYR A 119 16.89 -5.69 11.94
CA TYR A 119 15.69 -4.87 11.91
C TYR A 119 15.22 -4.74 10.47
N ILE A 120 14.91 -5.88 9.84
CA ILE A 120 14.71 -6.03 8.38
C ILE A 120 13.87 -4.90 7.77
N PHE A 121 12.74 -4.56 8.38
CA PHE A 121 11.87 -3.50 7.87
C PHE A 121 12.44 -2.10 8.04
N GLN A 122 13.11 -1.83 9.17
CA GLN A 122 13.79 -0.56 9.38
C GLN A 122 14.94 -0.43 8.38
N GLU A 123 15.83 -1.42 8.31
CA GLU A 123 16.96 -1.46 7.37
C GLU A 123 16.48 -1.28 5.91
N ALA A 124 15.37 -1.93 5.52
CA ALA A 124 14.79 -1.77 4.20
C ALA A 124 14.33 -0.33 3.93
N TRP A 125 13.67 0.31 4.91
CA TRP A 125 13.20 1.69 4.77
C TRP A 125 14.33 2.72 4.82
N GLU A 126 15.36 2.50 5.63
CA GLU A 126 16.59 3.29 5.61
C GLU A 126 17.26 3.17 4.24
N THR A 127 17.38 1.94 3.72
CA THR A 127 17.98 1.66 2.41
C THR A 127 17.25 2.43 1.29
N VAL A 128 15.91 2.35 1.20
CA VAL A 128 15.15 3.05 0.14
C VAL A 128 15.04 4.57 0.36
N SER A 129 15.61 5.08 1.45
CA SER A 129 15.64 6.51 1.78
C SER A 129 17.06 7.09 1.81
N GLU A 130 18.07 6.26 1.52
CA GLU A 130 19.49 6.60 1.67
C GLU A 130 19.96 7.73 0.75
N ASN A 131 19.46 7.77 -0.49
CA ASN A 131 19.92 8.69 -1.51
C ASN A 131 18.77 9.21 -2.39
N PRO A 132 18.98 10.30 -3.16
CA PRO A 132 17.93 10.91 -3.96
C PRO A 132 17.27 9.96 -4.97
N GLU A 133 18.03 9.09 -5.65
CA GLU A 133 17.46 8.14 -6.63
C GLU A 133 16.52 7.13 -5.98
N ARG A 134 16.85 6.64 -4.78
CA ARG A 134 16.00 5.70 -4.04
C ARG A 134 14.77 6.39 -3.47
N VAL A 135 14.94 7.61 -2.95
CA VAL A 135 13.84 8.46 -2.49
C VAL A 135 12.91 8.83 -3.64
N TRP A 136 13.42 9.00 -4.86
CA TRP A 136 12.62 9.27 -6.04
C TRP A 136 11.60 8.16 -6.32
N TRP A 137 11.94 6.90 -6.03
CA TRP A 137 11.03 5.76 -6.12
C TRP A 137 10.15 5.62 -4.87
N SER A 138 10.74 5.62 -3.67
CA SER A 138 9.99 5.42 -2.43
C SER A 138 9.03 6.57 -2.13
N GLY A 139 9.34 7.80 -2.53
CA GLY A 139 8.44 8.96 -2.48
C GLY A 139 7.11 8.72 -3.21
N GLN A 140 7.15 8.02 -4.35
CA GLN A 140 5.95 7.74 -5.15
C GLN A 140 5.00 6.77 -4.46
N ILE A 141 5.49 5.79 -3.70
CA ILE A 141 4.61 4.83 -3.01
C ILE A 141 3.81 5.51 -1.90
N PHE A 142 4.40 6.50 -1.22
CA PHE A 142 3.67 7.32 -0.26
C PHE A 142 2.55 8.12 -0.94
N GLY A 143 2.85 8.77 -2.07
CA GLY A 143 1.85 9.48 -2.87
C GLY A 143 0.68 8.58 -3.31
N TRP A 144 1.00 7.36 -3.79
CA TRP A 144 -0.01 6.35 -4.13
C TRP A 144 -0.87 5.97 -2.92
N THR A 145 -0.25 5.67 -1.78
CA THR A 145 -0.95 5.25 -0.56
C THR A 145 -1.90 6.34 -0.06
N ILE A 146 -1.46 7.60 -0.07
CA ILE A 146 -2.27 8.76 0.36
C ILE A 146 -3.47 8.93 -0.57
N GLY A 147 -3.26 9.01 -1.89
CA GLY A 147 -4.35 9.15 -2.86
C GLY A 147 -5.32 7.97 -2.81
N TRP A 148 -4.79 6.76 -2.64
CA TRP A 148 -5.58 5.56 -2.56
C TRP A 148 -6.42 5.49 -1.26
N SER A 149 -5.92 6.00 -0.13
CA SER A 149 -6.69 6.06 1.13
C SER A 149 -8.01 6.84 0.98
N LEU A 150 -7.97 7.95 0.24
CA LEU A 150 -9.16 8.75 -0.08
C LEU A 150 -10.13 7.97 -0.98
N LEU A 151 -9.60 7.30 -2.01
CA LEU A 151 -10.36 6.45 -2.90
C LEU A 151 -11.10 5.35 -2.11
N LEU A 152 -10.40 4.65 -1.22
CA LEU A 152 -10.99 3.63 -0.35
C LEU A 152 -12.14 4.16 0.46
N GLY A 153 -11.93 5.29 1.13
CA GLY A 153 -12.93 5.87 2.01
C GLY A 153 -14.23 6.08 1.25
N ILE A 154 -14.19 6.84 0.15
CA ILE A 154 -15.40 7.16 -0.59
C ILE A 154 -16.02 5.94 -1.27
N THR A 155 -15.24 5.17 -2.04
CA THR A 155 -15.79 4.07 -2.83
C THR A 155 -16.17 2.88 -1.94
N GLY A 156 -15.40 2.59 -0.90
CA GLY A 156 -15.71 1.53 0.06
C GLY A 156 -17.06 1.75 0.72
N ARG A 157 -17.37 3.01 1.10
CA ARG A 157 -18.69 3.40 1.62
C ARG A 157 -19.79 3.25 0.56
N ARG A 158 -19.59 3.80 -0.63
CA ARG A 158 -20.59 3.78 -1.72
C ARG A 158 -20.96 2.39 -2.20
N TYR A 159 -19.99 1.47 -2.24
CA TYR A 159 -20.19 0.08 -2.64
C TYR A 159 -20.50 -0.85 -1.46
N HIS A 160 -20.67 -0.29 -0.25
CA HIS A 160 -20.89 -1.02 1.01
C HIS A 160 -19.86 -2.13 1.24
N ILE A 161 -18.60 -1.91 0.87
CA ILE A 161 -17.55 -2.90 1.07
C ILE A 161 -17.26 -2.99 2.57
N PRO A 162 -17.43 -4.16 3.22
CA PRO A 162 -17.20 -4.28 4.65
C PRO A 162 -15.71 -4.21 4.95
N HIS A 163 -15.37 -3.70 6.14
CA HIS A 163 -14.00 -3.69 6.67
C HIS A 163 -12.97 -3.08 5.70
N VAL A 164 -13.28 -1.93 5.11
CA VAL A 164 -12.39 -1.20 4.18
C VAL A 164 -10.96 -1.03 4.73
N TRP A 165 -10.83 -0.83 6.04
CA TRP A 165 -9.54 -0.76 6.74
C TRP A 165 -8.65 -2.00 6.55
N ILE A 166 -9.20 -3.19 6.30
CA ILE A 166 -8.42 -4.41 6.05
C ILE A 166 -7.63 -4.27 4.73
N TYR A 167 -8.20 -3.62 3.71
CA TYR A 167 -7.46 -3.37 2.47
C TYR A 167 -6.28 -2.43 2.71
N MET A 168 -6.43 -1.42 3.59
CA MET A 168 -5.31 -0.56 3.97
C MET A 168 -4.24 -1.31 4.76
N LEU A 169 -4.62 -2.23 5.67
CA LEU A 169 -3.64 -3.09 6.35
C LEU A 169 -2.87 -3.97 5.38
N VAL A 170 -3.56 -4.58 4.42
CA VAL A 170 -2.92 -5.38 3.36
C VAL A 170 -2.02 -4.50 2.49
N ALA A 171 -2.42 -3.25 2.19
CA ALA A 171 -1.58 -2.33 1.45
C ALA A 171 -0.24 -2.05 2.15
N GLN A 172 -0.27 -1.86 3.48
CA GLN A 172 0.91 -1.56 4.28
C GLN A 172 1.78 -2.79 4.60
N ALA A 173 1.18 -3.98 4.69
CA ALA A 173 1.88 -5.22 5.06
C ALA A 173 2.33 -6.06 3.84
N VAL A 174 1.67 -5.91 2.69
CA VAL A 174 1.92 -6.72 1.50
C VAL A 174 2.46 -5.85 0.39
N SER A 175 1.60 -5.02 -0.18
CA SER A 175 1.89 -4.02 -1.21
C SER A 175 0.62 -3.25 -1.56
N VAL A 176 0.78 -1.99 -1.94
CA VAL A 176 -0.33 -1.09 -2.26
C VAL A 176 -1.03 -1.54 -3.53
N SER A 177 -0.27 -1.94 -4.56
CA SER A 177 -0.81 -2.41 -5.84
C SER A 177 -1.66 -3.67 -5.68
N PHE A 178 -1.22 -4.64 -4.88
CA PHE A 178 -1.98 -5.86 -4.60
C PHE A 178 -3.32 -5.55 -3.91
N ALA A 179 -3.28 -4.73 -2.85
CA ALA A 179 -4.48 -4.31 -2.13
C ALA A 179 -5.44 -3.51 -3.03
N ALA A 180 -4.91 -2.62 -3.88
CA ALA A 180 -5.69 -1.84 -4.82
C ALA A 180 -6.43 -2.73 -5.83
N ASN A 181 -5.74 -3.72 -6.41
CA ASN A 181 -6.35 -4.63 -7.38
C ASN A 181 -7.42 -5.53 -6.74
N LEU A 182 -7.19 -6.04 -5.52
CA LEU A 182 -8.22 -6.75 -4.76
C LEU A 182 -9.44 -5.86 -4.50
N PHE A 183 -9.22 -4.59 -4.20
CA PHE A 183 -10.29 -3.63 -3.98
C PHE A 183 -11.07 -3.32 -5.26
N PHE A 184 -10.39 -3.17 -6.41
CA PHE A 184 -11.04 -3.04 -7.72
C PHE A 184 -11.84 -4.29 -8.09
N MET A 185 -11.35 -5.49 -7.75
CA MET A 185 -12.13 -6.73 -7.86
C MET A 185 -13.39 -6.69 -6.97
N ALA A 186 -13.27 -6.19 -5.74
CA ALA A 186 -14.41 -6.04 -4.84
C ALA A 186 -15.46 -5.07 -5.41
N ILE A 187 -15.03 -3.93 -5.99
CA ILE A 187 -15.93 -2.96 -6.63
C ILE A 187 -16.62 -3.59 -7.85
N THR A 188 -15.87 -4.25 -8.75
CA THR A 188 -16.45 -4.88 -9.95
C THR A 188 -17.43 -5.99 -9.59
N ALA A 189 -17.20 -6.71 -8.49
CA ALA A 189 -18.14 -7.69 -7.93
C ALA A 189 -19.33 -7.05 -7.16
N SER A 190 -19.33 -5.74 -6.88
CA SER A 190 -20.34 -5.06 -6.06
C SER A 190 -21.43 -4.32 -6.86
N SER A 191 -22.67 -4.33 -6.34
CA SER A 191 -23.80 -3.50 -6.80
C SER A 191 -23.38 -2.06 -7.07
N ARG A 192 -23.84 -1.47 -8.19
CA ARG A 192 -23.58 -0.04 -8.44
C ARG A 192 -24.20 0.76 -7.30
N PRO A 193 -23.54 1.83 -6.82
CA PRO A 193 -24.11 2.68 -5.79
C PRO A 193 -25.45 3.23 -6.27
N ARG A 194 -26.43 3.25 -5.37
CA ARG A 194 -27.75 3.83 -5.67
C ARG A 194 -27.75 5.29 -5.21
N PRO A 195 -28.25 6.24 -6.02
CA PRO A 195 -28.30 7.64 -5.60
C PRO A 195 -29.23 7.88 -4.40
N THR A 196 -30.21 7.01 -4.18
CA THR A 196 -31.10 7.02 -3.01
C THR A 196 -30.44 6.50 -1.72
N ASP A 197 -29.20 6.02 -1.81
CA ASP A 197 -28.48 5.52 -0.65
C ASP A 197 -27.92 6.69 0.16
N PRO A 198 -28.20 6.79 1.48
CA PRO A 198 -27.67 7.88 2.28
C PRO A 198 -26.13 7.87 2.40
N LEU A 199 -25.45 6.74 2.13
CA LEU A 199 -23.99 6.71 2.02
C LEU A 199 -23.46 7.36 0.74
N TYR A 200 -24.28 7.47 -0.31
CA TYR A 200 -23.89 8.11 -1.57
C TYR A 200 -23.63 9.62 -1.41
N THR A 201 -24.42 10.27 -0.55
CA THR A 201 -24.36 11.70 -0.24
C THR A 201 -23.55 12.03 1.01
N TRP A 202 -23.06 11.01 1.72
CA TRP A 202 -22.34 11.22 2.96
C TRP A 202 -20.90 11.70 2.72
N ARG A 203 -20.49 12.69 3.50
CA ARG A 203 -19.13 13.24 3.52
C ARG A 203 -18.78 13.68 4.95
N PRO A 204 -17.57 13.37 5.45
CA PRO A 204 -17.13 13.86 6.74
C PRO A 204 -16.72 15.35 6.64
N SER A 205 -16.46 15.97 7.80
CA SER A 205 -15.87 17.31 7.85
C SER A 205 -14.53 17.32 7.12
N LEU A 206 -14.24 18.41 6.42
CA LEU A 206 -12.99 18.59 5.68
C LEU A 206 -11.76 18.35 6.57
N ILE A 207 -11.82 18.80 7.82
CA ILE A 207 -10.73 18.68 8.80
C ILE A 207 -10.30 17.21 8.99
N TRP A 208 -11.26 16.29 9.09
CA TRP A 208 -10.98 14.87 9.34
C TRP A 208 -10.39 14.13 8.13
N GLU A 209 -10.48 14.70 6.92
CA GLU A 209 -9.91 14.11 5.71
C GLU A 209 -8.63 14.83 5.28
N PHE A 210 -8.64 16.16 5.27
CA PHE A 210 -7.55 16.96 4.74
C PHE A 210 -6.36 17.04 5.69
N ILE A 211 -6.57 17.08 7.01
CA ILE A 211 -5.44 17.12 7.95
C ILE A 211 -4.59 15.85 7.82
N PRO A 212 -5.15 14.63 7.90
CA PRO A 212 -4.35 13.41 7.75
C PRO A 212 -3.60 13.36 6.43
N VAL A 213 -4.26 13.70 5.32
CA VAL A 213 -3.64 13.73 3.99
C VAL A 213 -2.49 14.74 3.92
N SER A 214 -2.69 15.95 4.43
CA SER A 214 -1.68 17.00 4.40
C SER A 214 -0.48 16.63 5.27
N LEU A 215 -0.73 16.11 6.46
CA LEU A 215 0.33 15.62 7.35
C LEU A 215 1.10 14.46 6.71
N SER A 216 0.44 13.51 6.04
CA SER A 216 1.14 12.43 5.34
C SER A 216 2.01 12.92 4.16
N ILE A 217 1.60 13.98 3.46
CA ILE A 217 2.44 14.60 2.41
C ILE A 217 3.67 15.28 3.05
N LEU A 218 3.49 15.98 4.16
CA LEU A 218 4.60 16.61 4.89
C LEU A 218 5.56 15.56 5.46
N ASP A 219 5.04 14.46 6.00
CA ASP A 219 5.84 13.34 6.50
C ASP A 219 6.68 12.73 5.36
N THR A 220 6.13 12.63 4.14
CA THR A 220 6.86 12.13 2.97
C THR A 220 8.10 12.98 2.66
N LEU A 221 8.03 14.29 2.84
CA LEU A 221 9.17 15.20 2.71
C LEU A 221 10.18 15.05 3.86
N ALA A 222 9.71 14.67 5.05
CA ALA A 222 10.55 14.48 6.22
C ALA A 222 11.34 13.16 6.17
N VAL A 223 10.77 12.07 5.64
CA VAL A 223 11.42 10.74 5.59
C VAL A 223 12.91 10.77 5.20
N PRO A 224 13.33 11.37 4.06
CA PRO A 224 14.74 11.38 3.69
C PRO A 224 15.63 12.21 4.63
N ILE A 225 15.09 13.26 5.25
CA ILE A 225 15.82 14.13 6.19
C ILE A 225 16.17 13.37 7.48
N PHE A 226 15.32 12.42 7.87
CA PHE A 226 15.45 11.68 9.13
C PHE A 226 15.87 10.22 8.93
N ALA A 227 16.29 9.80 7.73
CA ALA A 227 16.55 8.40 7.39
C ALA A 227 17.50 7.68 8.36
N TYR A 228 18.47 8.39 8.94
CA TYR A 228 19.46 7.82 9.88
C TYR A 228 19.36 8.39 11.30
N GLU A 229 18.28 9.09 11.60
CA GLU A 229 18.05 9.68 12.90
C GLU A 229 17.29 8.73 13.83
N LYS A 230 17.50 8.86 15.14
CA LYS A 230 16.80 8.02 16.15
C LYS A 230 15.26 8.11 16.05
N GLY A 231 14.74 9.18 15.46
CA GLY A 231 13.32 9.42 15.23
C GLY A 231 12.77 8.83 13.92
N PHE A 232 13.60 8.22 13.07
CA PHE A 232 13.21 7.74 11.73
C PHE A 232 11.92 6.92 11.74
N MET A 233 11.89 5.88 12.58
CA MET A 233 10.75 4.96 12.65
C MET A 233 9.45 5.64 13.11
N LEU A 234 9.52 6.68 13.95
CA LEU A 234 8.34 7.42 14.38
C LEU A 234 7.78 8.27 13.23
N ILE A 235 8.66 8.93 12.49
CA ILE A 235 8.30 9.75 11.32
C ILE A 235 7.73 8.85 10.22
N LEU A 236 8.34 7.70 9.99
CA LEU A 236 7.85 6.72 9.03
C LEU A 236 6.48 6.18 9.44
N LEU A 237 6.25 5.88 10.73
CA LEU A 237 5.00 5.27 11.21
C LEU A 237 3.82 6.24 11.27
N ALA A 238 4.05 7.55 11.41
CA ALA A 238 2.99 8.57 11.41
C ALA A 238 2.06 8.49 10.18
N PRO A 239 2.54 8.52 8.92
CA PRO A 239 1.68 8.42 7.75
C PRO A 239 0.97 7.06 7.69
N HIS A 240 1.58 5.97 8.17
CA HIS A 240 0.91 4.66 8.25
C HIS A 240 -0.38 4.71 9.07
N PHE A 241 -0.44 5.48 10.16
CA PHE A 241 -1.67 5.69 10.93
C PHE A 241 -2.62 6.68 10.28
N LEU A 242 -2.11 7.79 9.74
CA LEU A 242 -2.94 8.85 9.18
C LEU A 242 -3.77 8.38 7.98
N VAL A 243 -3.21 7.53 7.12
CA VAL A 243 -3.93 6.99 5.95
C VAL A 243 -5.07 6.03 6.31
N PHE A 244 -5.17 5.55 7.55
CA PHE A 244 -6.35 4.80 7.99
C PHE A 244 -7.59 5.66 8.18
N ILE A 245 -7.42 6.94 8.48
CA ILE A 245 -8.54 7.80 8.89
C ILE A 245 -9.64 7.82 7.82
N PRO A 246 -9.37 8.07 6.53
CA PRO A 246 -10.41 8.01 5.49
C PRO A 246 -11.15 6.66 5.40
N CYS A 247 -10.48 5.56 5.77
CA CYS A 247 -10.96 4.18 5.67
C CYS A 247 -11.88 3.76 6.82
N ILE A 248 -11.76 4.42 7.99
CA ILE A 248 -12.57 4.12 9.19
C ILE A 248 -13.70 5.14 9.40
N LEU A 249 -13.61 6.32 8.77
CA LEU A 249 -14.64 7.34 8.85
C LEU A 249 -15.97 6.83 8.26
N GLY A 250 -17.05 6.99 9.03
CA GLY A 250 -18.40 6.61 8.61
C GLY A 250 -19.47 7.46 9.30
N PRO A 251 -20.69 7.51 8.72
CA PRO A 251 -21.81 8.24 9.30
C PRO A 251 -22.19 7.71 10.68
N ARG A 252 -22.49 8.62 11.62
CA ARG A 252 -23.22 8.24 12.85
C ARG A 252 -24.64 7.83 12.46
N ARG A 253 -25.17 6.75 13.05
CA ARG A 253 -26.52 6.22 12.74
C ARG A 253 -27.62 7.29 12.81
N SER A 254 -27.50 8.27 13.70
CA SER A 254 -28.44 9.39 13.81
C SER A 254 -28.44 10.34 12.60
N SER A 255 -27.30 10.52 11.92
CA SER A 255 -27.22 11.43 10.75
C SER A 255 -27.85 10.83 9.49
N LEU A 256 -27.94 9.50 9.41
CA LEU A 256 -28.54 8.80 8.27
C LEU A 256 -30.07 8.88 8.29
N SER A 257 -30.68 8.80 9.48
CA SER A 257 -32.14 8.86 9.65
C SER A 257 -32.73 10.23 9.30
N SER A 258 -32.00 11.31 9.58
CA SER A 258 -32.44 12.68 9.25
C SER A 258 -32.42 12.97 7.74
N LYS A 259 -31.49 12.39 6.98
CA LYS A 259 -31.33 12.64 5.55
C LYS A 259 -32.32 11.87 4.66
N ALA A 260 -32.86 10.76 5.15
CA ALA A 260 -33.83 9.93 4.41
C ALA A 260 -35.17 10.64 4.10
N LYS A 261 -35.39 11.86 4.60
CA LYS A 261 -36.61 12.66 4.35
C LYS A 261 -36.48 13.65 3.18
N THR A 262 -35.33 13.69 2.50
CA THR A 262 -35.11 14.60 1.35
C THR A 262 -35.60 13.98 0.05
N SER A 263 -36.06 14.79 -0.91
CA SER A 263 -36.53 14.31 -2.21
C SER A 263 -35.41 13.64 -3.02
N ASP A 264 -35.76 12.68 -3.88
CA ASP A 264 -34.78 11.95 -4.71
C ASP A 264 -33.89 12.86 -5.56
N THR A 265 -34.47 13.94 -6.11
CA THR A 265 -33.73 14.94 -6.88
C THR A 265 -32.67 15.66 -6.04
N GLN A 266 -33.00 16.00 -4.78
CA GLN A 266 -32.07 16.65 -3.87
C GLN A 266 -30.93 15.69 -3.44
N GLN A 267 -31.25 14.42 -3.19
CA GLN A 267 -30.25 13.40 -2.86
C GLN A 267 -29.26 13.19 -4.01
N LEU A 268 -29.77 13.14 -5.25
CA LEU A 268 -28.95 13.01 -6.44
C LEU A 268 -27.97 14.20 -6.56
N GLU A 269 -28.47 15.43 -6.40
CA GLU A 269 -27.65 16.64 -6.45
C GLU A 269 -26.58 16.68 -5.34
N GLU A 270 -26.93 16.30 -4.11
CA GLU A 270 -25.97 16.15 -3.01
C GLU A 270 -24.89 15.11 -3.30
N GLY A 271 -25.28 14.01 -3.94
CA GLY A 271 -24.37 12.96 -4.38
C GLY A 271 -23.37 13.46 -5.42
N TYR A 272 -23.83 14.21 -6.42
CA TYR A 272 -22.97 14.87 -7.41
C TYR A 272 -21.99 15.84 -6.76
N ARG A 273 -22.48 16.70 -5.86
CA ARG A 273 -21.62 17.63 -5.10
C ARG A 273 -20.57 16.91 -4.27
N THR A 274 -20.94 15.76 -3.70
CA THR A 274 -20.02 14.90 -2.95
C THR A 274 -18.96 14.29 -3.86
N THR A 275 -19.34 13.68 -4.99
CA THR A 275 -18.41 13.15 -5.99
C THR A 275 -17.43 14.23 -6.45
N ARG A 276 -17.93 15.41 -6.83
CA ARG A 276 -17.10 16.53 -7.29
C ARG A 276 -16.10 16.99 -6.24
N ARG A 277 -16.49 17.04 -4.96
CA ARG A 277 -15.56 17.38 -3.85
C ARG A 277 -14.40 16.38 -3.78
N TYR A 278 -14.68 15.08 -3.79
CA TYR A 278 -13.61 14.07 -3.71
C TYR A 278 -12.76 14.02 -4.98
N ALA A 279 -13.36 14.17 -6.16
CA ALA A 279 -12.60 14.27 -7.41
C ALA A 279 -11.63 15.46 -7.36
N THR A 280 -12.10 16.61 -6.89
CA THR A 280 -11.28 17.81 -6.68
C THR A 280 -10.18 17.55 -5.63
N SER A 281 -10.50 16.85 -4.54
CA SER A 281 -9.53 16.55 -3.48
C SER A 281 -8.42 15.61 -3.98
N ILE A 282 -8.79 14.54 -4.70
CA ILE A 282 -7.85 13.60 -5.30
C ILE A 282 -6.98 14.29 -6.36
N LYS A 283 -7.54 15.22 -7.15
CA LYS A 283 -6.74 16.06 -8.06
C LYS A 283 -5.71 16.89 -7.33
N TRP A 284 -6.08 17.55 -6.23
CA TRP A 284 -5.13 18.34 -5.46
C TRP A 284 -4.03 17.47 -4.83
N VAL A 285 -4.37 16.28 -4.34
CA VAL A 285 -3.37 15.29 -3.93
C VAL A 285 -2.49 14.90 -5.11
N GLY A 286 -3.05 14.65 -6.30
CA GLY A 286 -2.28 14.36 -7.51
C GLY A 286 -1.34 15.50 -7.90
N VAL A 287 -1.79 16.75 -7.86
CA VAL A 287 -0.96 17.95 -8.12
C VAL A 287 0.16 18.05 -7.09
N ALA A 288 -0.15 17.86 -5.81
CA ALA A 288 0.85 17.85 -4.74
C ALA A 288 1.88 16.72 -4.93
N SER A 289 1.45 15.53 -5.31
CA SER A 289 2.33 14.41 -5.62
C SER A 289 3.21 14.69 -6.85
N VAL A 290 2.69 15.33 -7.89
CA VAL A 290 3.48 15.74 -9.07
C VAL A 290 4.51 16.82 -8.69
N ALA A 291 4.11 17.81 -7.89
CA ALA A 291 5.03 18.84 -7.40
C ALA A 291 6.14 18.24 -6.52
N LEU A 292 5.77 17.33 -5.61
CA LEU A 292 6.71 16.55 -4.81
C LEU A 292 7.66 15.76 -5.70
N GLN A 293 7.15 15.06 -6.72
CA GLN A 293 8.00 14.31 -7.65
C GLN A 293 8.93 15.23 -8.45
N GLY A 294 8.47 16.42 -8.82
CA GLY A 294 9.31 17.44 -9.44
C GLY A 294 10.45 17.89 -8.53
N TYR A 295 10.17 18.09 -7.24
CA TYR A 295 11.19 18.39 -6.23
C TYR A 295 12.18 17.23 -6.05
N LEU A 296 11.71 15.99 -5.93
CA LEU A 296 12.59 14.82 -5.83
C LEU A 296 13.45 14.63 -7.08
N THR A 297 12.89 14.93 -8.26
CA THR A 297 13.66 14.91 -9.53
C THR A 297 14.72 16.00 -9.54
N TYR A 298 14.42 17.19 -9.01
CA TYR A 298 15.41 18.25 -8.84
C TYR A 298 16.55 17.81 -7.92
N LEU A 299 16.25 17.18 -6.78
CA LEU A 299 17.28 16.66 -5.86
C LEU A 299 18.18 15.61 -6.52
N VAL A 300 17.61 14.71 -7.34
CA VAL A 300 18.41 13.75 -8.12
C VAL A 300 19.34 14.48 -9.09
N VAL A 301 18.82 15.44 -9.86
CA VAL A 301 19.64 16.19 -10.83
C VAL A 301 20.74 16.99 -10.13
N GLU A 302 20.45 17.55 -8.97
CA GLU A 302 21.44 18.28 -8.15
C GLU A 302 22.54 17.36 -7.63
N ASP A 303 22.21 16.15 -7.17
CA ASP A 303 23.17 15.17 -6.64
C ASP A 303 24.17 14.67 -7.70
N PHE A 304 23.71 14.42 -8.92
CA PHE A 304 24.59 14.04 -10.04
C PHE A 304 25.47 15.18 -10.55
N GLY A 305 25.07 16.43 -10.34
CA GLY A 305 25.79 17.61 -10.79
C GLY A 305 25.61 17.94 -12.29
N PRO A 306 26.08 19.13 -12.73
CA PRO A 306 25.75 19.68 -14.05
C PRO A 306 26.46 19.00 -15.23
N GLU A 307 27.51 18.24 -14.97
CA GLU A 307 28.34 17.60 -16.01
C GLU A 307 27.73 16.27 -16.52
N VAL A 308 26.80 15.68 -15.77
CA VAL A 308 26.20 14.39 -16.12
C VAL A 308 25.02 14.61 -17.06
N SER A 309 24.98 13.85 -18.16
CA SER A 309 23.88 13.94 -19.12
C SER A 309 22.56 13.45 -18.54
N TYR A 310 21.44 14.07 -18.91
CA TYR A 310 20.11 13.61 -18.46
C TYR A 310 19.81 12.15 -18.81
N GLY A 311 20.35 11.64 -19.92
CA GLY A 311 20.19 10.23 -20.30
C GLY A 311 20.88 9.28 -19.32
N GLU A 312 22.04 9.68 -18.80
CA GLU A 312 22.75 8.93 -17.77
C GLU A 312 22.02 9.00 -16.43
N ILE A 313 21.52 10.17 -16.02
CA ILE A 313 20.70 10.32 -14.81
C ILE A 313 19.48 9.38 -14.85
N VAL A 314 18.74 9.35 -15.97
CA VAL A 314 17.60 8.45 -16.14
C VAL A 314 18.02 6.99 -16.05
N ARG A 315 19.16 6.61 -16.64
CA ARG A 315 19.69 5.25 -16.56
C ARG A 315 19.98 4.85 -15.11
N GLU A 316 20.63 5.72 -14.33
CA GLU A 316 20.96 5.44 -12.94
C GLU A 316 19.70 5.35 -12.06
N VAL A 317 18.73 6.25 -12.22
CA VAL A 317 17.44 6.17 -11.51
C VAL A 317 16.71 4.86 -11.83
N LEU A 318 16.77 4.38 -13.08
CA LEU A 318 16.21 3.08 -13.45
C LEU A 318 17.03 1.91 -12.91
N ALA A 319 18.35 2.04 -12.83
CA ALA A 319 19.23 1.02 -12.26
C ALA A 319 18.96 0.81 -10.75
N THR A 320 18.55 1.86 -10.03
CA THR A 320 18.13 1.80 -8.63
C THR A 320 17.04 0.77 -8.36
N VAL A 321 16.16 0.51 -9.34
CA VAL A 321 15.11 -0.53 -9.25
C VAL A 321 15.69 -1.90 -8.92
N TYR A 322 16.93 -2.19 -9.29
CA TYR A 322 17.56 -3.50 -9.05
C TYR A 322 18.81 -3.42 -8.18
N ALA A 323 19.14 -2.24 -7.63
CA ALA A 323 20.32 -2.03 -6.81
C ALA A 323 20.26 -2.81 -5.49
N HIS A 324 19.06 -2.96 -4.91
CA HIS A 324 18.83 -3.68 -3.67
C HIS A 324 17.43 -4.31 -3.64
N PRO A 325 17.21 -5.51 -3.07
CA PRO A 325 15.88 -6.14 -3.04
C PRO A 325 14.77 -5.28 -2.42
N ALA A 326 15.08 -4.43 -1.43
CA ALA A 326 14.15 -3.46 -0.88
C ALA A 326 13.72 -2.40 -1.92
N CYS A 327 14.69 -1.87 -2.69
CA CYS A 327 14.42 -0.93 -3.77
C CYS A 327 13.59 -1.60 -4.87
N SER A 328 13.89 -2.86 -5.20
CA SER A 328 13.11 -3.66 -6.16
C SER A 328 11.67 -3.83 -5.70
N SER A 329 11.44 -4.20 -4.44
CA SER A 329 10.09 -4.42 -3.90
C SER A 329 9.25 -3.14 -3.97
N VAL A 330 9.79 -2.01 -3.53
CA VAL A 330 9.09 -0.71 -3.54
C VAL A 330 8.86 -0.21 -4.97
N SER A 331 9.88 -0.23 -5.82
CA SER A 331 9.78 0.30 -7.19
C SER A 331 8.82 -0.52 -8.05
N TRP A 332 8.82 -1.85 -7.92
CA TRP A 332 7.85 -2.70 -8.60
C TRP A 332 6.42 -2.47 -8.08
N ASP A 333 6.23 -2.16 -6.80
CA ASP A 333 4.92 -1.77 -6.28
C ASP A 333 4.45 -0.46 -6.92
N VAL A 334 5.32 0.55 -7.05
CA VAL A 334 5.03 1.83 -7.74
C VAL A 334 4.64 1.59 -9.20
N ILE A 335 5.39 0.76 -9.92
CA ILE A 335 5.09 0.40 -11.32
C ILE A 335 3.71 -0.26 -11.41
N MET A 336 3.42 -1.24 -10.55
CA MET A 336 2.15 -1.95 -10.53
C MET A 336 0.98 -1.04 -10.11
N CYS A 337 1.18 -0.15 -9.14
CA CYS A 337 0.21 0.89 -8.76
C CYS A 337 -0.13 1.78 -9.95
N THR A 338 0.87 2.18 -10.72
CA THR A 338 0.70 3.03 -11.91
C THR A 338 -0.08 2.30 -13.00
N ILE A 339 0.30 1.06 -13.31
CA ILE A 339 -0.41 0.21 -14.28
C ILE A 339 -1.87 0.02 -13.85
N SER A 340 -2.10 -0.32 -12.58
CA SER A 340 -3.44 -0.53 -12.03
C SER A 340 -4.29 0.74 -11.99
N GLY A 341 -3.69 1.88 -11.66
CA GLY A 341 -4.36 3.18 -11.68
C GLY A 341 -4.78 3.59 -13.09
N ILE A 342 -3.90 3.42 -14.08
CA ILE A 342 -4.21 3.66 -15.49
C ILE A 342 -5.29 2.68 -15.97
N ALA A 343 -5.19 1.39 -15.64
CA ALA A 343 -6.21 0.41 -15.96
C ALA A 343 -7.57 0.80 -15.37
N TRP A 344 -7.61 1.25 -14.10
CA TRP A 344 -8.82 1.75 -13.46
C TRP A 344 -9.40 2.97 -14.20
N ALA A 345 -8.57 3.93 -14.60
CA ALA A 345 -9.02 5.08 -15.38
C ALA A 345 -9.57 4.68 -16.76
N VAL A 346 -8.84 3.84 -17.50
CA VAL A 346 -9.23 3.37 -18.85
C VAL A 346 -10.55 2.61 -18.80
N VAL A 347 -10.77 1.72 -17.84
CA VAL A 347 -12.03 0.96 -17.79
C VAL A 347 -13.24 1.82 -17.43
N HIS A 348 -13.02 3.02 -16.89
CA HIS A 348 -14.03 4.05 -16.64
C HIS A 348 -14.02 5.19 -17.68
N GLY A 349 -13.20 5.10 -18.73
CA GLY A 349 -13.12 6.12 -19.78
C GLY A 349 -12.57 7.47 -19.28
N PHE A 350 -11.72 7.45 -18.25
CA PHE A 350 -11.20 8.64 -17.57
C PHE A 350 -12.29 9.54 -16.96
N ASP A 351 -13.51 9.02 -16.80
CA ASP A 351 -14.58 9.73 -16.11
C ASP A 351 -14.40 9.62 -14.59
N GLU A 352 -14.04 10.75 -13.97
CA GLU A 352 -13.77 10.85 -12.53
C GLU A 352 -14.99 10.46 -11.69
N GLY A 353 -16.19 10.77 -12.18
CA GLY A 353 -17.45 10.40 -11.52
C GLY A 353 -17.54 8.89 -11.41
N ALA A 354 -17.46 8.20 -12.54
CA ALA A 354 -17.53 6.75 -12.66
C ALA A 354 -16.41 6.05 -11.88
N MET A 355 -15.19 6.58 -11.89
CA MET A 355 -14.06 6.05 -11.10
C MET A 355 -14.33 6.09 -9.59
N LEU A 356 -15.15 7.02 -9.11
CA LEU A 356 -15.55 7.18 -7.71
C LEU A 356 -16.93 6.56 -7.39
N GLY A 357 -17.51 5.82 -8.33
CA GLY A 357 -18.86 5.26 -8.20
C GLY A 357 -19.97 6.32 -8.20
N GLY A 358 -19.70 7.50 -8.74
CA GLY A 358 -20.68 8.53 -9.10
C GLY A 358 -21.45 8.17 -10.37
N LEU A 359 -22.61 8.83 -10.55
CA LEU A 359 -23.45 8.76 -11.75
C LEU A 359 -23.03 9.76 -12.82
#